data_AF-A0A939IKA5-F1
#
_entry.id   AF-A0A939IKA5-F1
#
_cell.length_a   1.000
_cell.length_b   1.000
_cell.length_c   1.000
_cell.angle_alpha   90.00
_cell.angle_beta   90.00
_cell.angle_gamma   90.00
#
_symmetry.space_group_name_H-M   'P 1'
#
loop_
_entity.id
_entity.type
_entity.pdbx_description
1 polymer ?
#
loop_
_entity_poly.entity_id
_entity_poly.type
_entity_poly.pdbx_seq_one_letter_code
_entity_poly.pdbx_strand_id
1 'polypeptide(L)'
;MHLVGLNYTTNANGFRNTTLQVTDNYNSYYSNAEAGRACAGVKCDSIYVGDVDCSGLKIGMDIDILYDKAISTAKGTFQPIKRIDILK
;
A
#
# COMPACT_ATOMS: atom_id res chain seq x y z
N MET A 1 -4.64 -6.48 -2.09
CA MET A 1 -3.36 -6.02 -2.68
C MET A 1 -2.33 -7.13 -2.57
N HIS A 2 -1.51 -7.37 -3.59
CA HIS A 2 -0.47 -8.41 -3.57
C HIS A 2 0.90 -7.81 -3.24
N LEU A 3 1.59 -8.30 -2.21
CA LEU A 3 2.88 -7.77 -1.76
C LEU A 3 4.03 -8.30 -2.62
N VAL A 4 4.71 -7.42 -3.35
CA VAL A 4 5.81 -7.77 -4.26
C VAL A 4 7.19 -7.30 -3.80
N GLY A 5 7.23 -6.37 -2.85
CA GLY A 5 8.48 -5.86 -2.30
C GLY A 5 8.28 -5.22 -0.93
N LEU A 6 9.36 -5.14 -0.18
CA LEU A 6 9.43 -4.42 1.08
C LEU A 6 10.85 -3.90 1.25
N ASN A 7 10.97 -2.62 1.57
CA ASN A 7 12.22 -2.03 2.04
C ASN A 7 12.01 -1.34 3.38
N TYR A 8 13.06 -1.25 4.19
CA TYR A 8 12.99 -0.56 5.47
C TYR A 8 14.24 0.28 5.72
N THR A 9 14.07 1.30 6.56
CA THR A 9 15.17 2.06 7.15
C THR A 9 15.01 2.05 8.66
N THR A 10 16.11 2.04 9.41
CA THR A 10 16.08 2.17 10.87
C THR A 10 16.39 3.61 11.23
N ASN A 11 15.51 4.25 11.99
CA ASN A 11 15.72 5.63 12.45
C ASN A 11 16.67 5.68 13.66
N ALA A 12 17.02 6.90 14.09
CA ALA A 12 17.94 7.13 15.23
C ALA A 12 17.45 6.53 16.56
N ASN A 13 16.14 6.29 16.70
CA ASN A 13 15.52 5.71 17.88
C ASN A 13 15.42 4.17 17.79
N GLY A 14 15.94 3.55 16.73
CA GLY A 14 15.90 2.11 16.51
C GLY A 14 14.59 1.58 15.91
N PHE A 15 13.62 2.44 15.59
CA PHE A 15 12.38 2.02 14.94
C PHE A 15 12.60 1.78 13.45
N ARG A 16 12.02 0.70 12.92
CA ARG A 16 12.04 0.37 11.50
C ARG A 16 10.88 1.06 10.80
N ASN A 17 11.21 1.99 9.92
CA ASN A 17 10.26 2.57 9.00
C ASN A 17 10.21 1.74 7.72
N THR A 18 9.03 1.24 7.39
CA THR A 18 8.85 0.31 6.26
C THR A 18 8.08 0.97 5.13
N THR A 19 8.45 0.64 3.89
CA THR A 19 7.66 0.93 2.70
C THR A 19 7.35 -0.39 2.00
N LEU A 20 6.07 -0.62 1.72
CA LEU A 20 5.57 -1.80 1.02
C LEU A 20 5.42 -1.48 -0.47
N GLN A 21 5.89 -2.38 -1.34
CA GLN A 21 5.58 -2.35 -2.76
C GLN A 21 4.52 -3.41 -3.05
N VAL A 22 3.38 -2.96 -3.56
CA VAL A 22 2.23 -3.82 -3.82
C VAL A 22 1.76 -3.69 -5.26
N THR A 23 1.13 -4.76 -5.75
CA THR A 23 0.40 -4.74 -7.01
C THR A 23 -1.09 -4.99 -6.77
N ASP A 24 -1.93 -4.41 -7.61
CA ASP A 24 -3.37 -4.63 -7.58
C ASP A 24 -3.97 -4.53 -8.99
N ASN A 25 -5.20 -5.01 -9.16
CA ASN A 25 -5.93 -4.79 -10.39
C ASN A 25 -6.22 -3.30 -10.58
N TYR A 26 -6.22 -2.85 -11.83
CA TYR A 26 -6.74 -1.53 -12.16
C TYR A 26 -8.22 -1.45 -11.81
N ASN A 27 -8.66 -0.26 -11.39
CA ASN A 27 -10.08 0.00 -11.20
C ASN A 27 -10.82 -0.24 -12.53
N SER A 28 -12.01 -0.86 -12.46
CA SER A 28 -12.84 -1.19 -13.63
C SER A 28 -13.14 0.03 -14.52
N TYR A 29 -13.13 1.24 -13.97
CA TYR A 29 -13.22 2.49 -14.71
C TYR A 29 -12.22 2.58 -15.87
N TYR A 30 -11.01 2.04 -15.69
CA TYR A 30 -9.91 2.08 -16.67
C TYR A 30 -9.90 0.89 -17.65
N SER A 31 -10.73 -0.12 -17.41
CA SER A 31 -10.79 -1.36 -18.20
C SER A 31 -12.06 -1.43 -19.07
N ASN A 32 -12.46 -0.31 -19.67
CA ASN A 32 -13.65 -0.22 -20.52
C ASN A 32 -13.26 0.11 -21.96
N ALA A 33 -13.13 -0.94 -22.79
CA ALA A 33 -12.75 -0.84 -24.19
C ALA A 33 -13.77 -0.05 -25.03
N GLU A 34 -15.06 -0.17 -24.74
CA GLU A 34 -16.14 0.57 -25.44
C GLU A 34 -16.02 2.08 -25.23
N ALA A 35 -15.55 2.49 -24.05
CA ALA A 35 -15.25 3.89 -23.73
C ALA A 35 -13.83 4.34 -24.13
N GLY A 36 -13.09 3.51 -24.88
CA GLY A 36 -11.73 3.79 -25.33
C GLY A 36 -10.65 3.70 -24.24
N ARG A 37 -10.92 3.00 -23.12
CA ARG A 37 -10.01 2.87 -21.98
C ARG A 37 -9.49 1.45 -21.89
N ALA A 38 -8.18 1.32 -21.74
CA ALA A 38 -7.55 0.03 -21.52
C ALA A 38 -6.33 0.20 -20.62
N CYS A 39 -6.06 -0.82 -19.83
CA CYS A 39 -4.81 -0.98 -19.09
C CYS A 39 -4.21 -2.35 -19.38
N ALA A 40 -2.89 -2.42 -19.41
CA ALA A 40 -2.15 -3.67 -19.54
C ALA A 40 -1.37 -3.93 -18.25
N GLY A 41 -1.38 -5.17 -17.78
CA GLY A 41 -0.72 -5.56 -16.53
C GLY A 41 -1.51 -5.18 -15.28
N VAL A 42 -0.81 -4.74 -14.24
CA VAL A 42 -1.36 -4.45 -12.92
C VAL A 42 -0.93 -3.05 -12.45
N LYS A 43 -1.73 -2.44 -11.59
CA LYS A 43 -1.36 -1.22 -10.89
C LYS A 43 -0.27 -1.56 -9.87
N CYS A 44 0.77 -0.74 -9.79
CA CYS A 44 1.82 -0.85 -8.79
C CYS A 44 1.79 0.38 -7.88
N ASP A 45 1.80 0.16 -6.56
CA ASP A 45 1.82 1.22 -5.55
C ASP A 45 2.99 1.03 -4.57
N SER A 46 3.53 2.13 -4.08
CA SER A 46 4.48 2.15 -2.95
C SER A 46 3.83 2.84 -1.76
N ILE A 47 3.67 2.10 -0.67
CA ILE A 47 2.91 2.53 0.50
C ILE A 47 3.89 2.66 1.67
N TYR A 48 4.13 3.90 2.11
CA TYR A 48 4.90 4.16 3.32
C TYR A 48 4.03 3.83 4.54
N VAL A 49 4.44 2.82 5.31
CA VAL A 49 3.68 2.37 6.49
C VAL A 49 4.27 2.83 7.81
N GLY A 50 5.36 3.62 7.77
CA GLY A 50 6.01 4.13 8.97
C GLY A 50 6.53 2.99 9.85
N ASP A 51 6.36 3.15 11.16
CA ASP A 51 6.84 2.24 12.21
C ASP A 51 5.88 1.10 12.56
N VAL A 52 4.85 0.88 11.73
CA VAL A 52 3.95 -0.27 11.86
C VAL A 52 4.74 -1.58 11.80
N ASP A 53 4.49 -2.49 12.73
CA ASP A 53 5.13 -3.80 12.76
C ASP A 53 4.73 -4.63 11.53
N CYS A 54 5.72 -4.85 10.66
CA CYS A 54 5.59 -5.63 9.42
C CYS A 54 6.32 -6.98 9.51
N SER A 55 6.75 -7.42 10.70
CA SER A 55 7.56 -8.63 10.88
C SER A 55 6.88 -9.93 10.39
N GLY A 56 5.54 -9.95 10.39
CA GLY A 56 4.73 -11.06 9.89
C GLY A 56 4.54 -11.09 8.37
N LEU A 57 4.87 -10.02 7.65
CA LEU A 57 4.65 -9.91 6.21
C LEU A 57 5.76 -10.63 5.43
N LYS A 58 5.35 -11.33 4.37
CA LYS A 58 6.26 -12.00 3.43
C LYS A 58 5.88 -11.65 2.00
N ILE A 59 6.90 -11.53 1.15
CA ILE A 59 6.69 -11.32 -0.29
C ILE A 59 5.84 -12.47 -0.85
N GLY A 60 4.88 -12.12 -1.71
CA GLY A 60 3.89 -13.03 -2.27
C GLY A 60 2.60 -13.15 -1.45
N MET A 61 2.49 -12.51 -0.29
CA MET A 61 1.24 -12.48 0.47
C MET A 61 0.26 -11.47 -0.11
N ASP A 62 -1.02 -11.82 -0.08
CA ASP A 62 -2.09 -10.86 -0.27
C ASP A 62 -2.42 -10.18 1.06
N ILE A 63 -2.54 -8.86 1.02
CA ILE A 63 -2.79 -8.01 2.17
C ILE A 63 -3.93 -7.03 1.89
N ASP A 64 -4.57 -6.57 2.95
CA ASP A 64 -5.48 -5.42 2.97
C ASP A 64 -4.96 -4.38 3.97
N ILE A 65 -5.04 -3.11 3.60
CA ILE A 65 -4.59 -2.00 4.45
C ILE A 65 -5.80 -1.17 4.83
N LEU A 66 -6.17 -1.23 6.09
CA LEU A 66 -7.23 -0.42 6.66
C LEU A 66 -6.61 0.89 7.13
N TYR A 67 -7.17 1.99 6.62
CA TYR A 67 -6.76 3.33 6.98
C TYR A 67 -7.74 3.95 7.98
N ASP A 68 -7.23 4.80 8.86
CA ASP A 68 -8.07 5.63 9.73
C ASP A 68 -8.66 6.83 8.97
N LYS A 69 -9.41 7.67 9.68
CA LYS A 69 -9.98 8.89 9.09
C LYS A 69 -8.87 9.76 8.49
N ALA A 70 -9.09 10.24 7.27
CA ALA A 70 -8.20 11.20 6.63
C ALA A 70 -8.06 12.48 7.47
N ILE A 71 -6.82 12.92 7.64
CA ILE A 71 -6.46 14.13 8.38
C ILE A 71 -5.92 15.14 7.37
N SER A 72 -6.64 16.26 7.23
CA SER A 72 -6.22 17.37 6.39
C SER A 72 -5.31 18.30 7.18
N THR A 73 -4.11 18.54 6.67
CA THR A 73 -3.14 19.49 7.23
C THR A 73 -2.80 20.56 6.19
N ALA A 74 -2.12 21.63 6.61
CA ALA A 74 -1.63 22.65 5.67
C ALA A 74 -0.66 22.11 4.60
N LYS A 75 -0.06 20.92 4.83
CA LYS A 75 0.87 20.26 3.90
C LYS A 75 0.17 19.23 2.99
N GLY A 76 -1.13 19.02 3.16
CA GLY A 76 -1.92 18.06 2.42
C GLY A 76 -2.73 17.12 3.31
N THR A 77 -3.44 16.21 2.65
CA THR A 77 -4.24 15.17 3.31
C THR A 77 -3.37 13.94 3.52
N PHE A 78 -3.26 13.50 4.77
CA PHE A 78 -2.61 12.25 5.14
C PHE A 78 -3.65 11.31 5.76
N GLN A 79 -3.54 10.02 5.44
CA GLN A 79 -4.42 9.00 6.01
C GLN A 79 -3.57 7.99 6.80
N PRO A 80 -3.66 7.98 8.14
CA PRO A 80 -2.90 7.05 8.95
C PRO A 80 -3.31 5.59 8.68
N ILE A 81 -2.36 4.68 8.79
CA ILE A 81 -2.64 3.25 8.72
C ILE A 81 -3.17 2.80 10.08
N LYS A 82 -4.35 2.19 10.07
CA LYS A 82 -4.98 1.62 11.25
C LYS A 82 -4.52 0.19 11.49
N ARG A 83 -4.51 -0.62 10.43
CA ARG A 83 -4.14 -2.05 10.49
C ARG A 83 -3.78 -2.58 9.11
N ILE A 84 -2.91 -3.57 9.07
CA ILE A 84 -2.61 -4.37 7.88
C ILE A 84 -3.08 -5.79 8.16
N ASP A 85 -3.98 -6.30 7.33
CA ASP A 85 -4.52 -7.66 7.44
C ASP A 85 -3.89 -8.54 6.35
N ILE A 86 -3.46 -9.75 6.72
CA ILE A 86 -3.03 -10.77 5.76
C ILE A 86 -4.28 -11.51 5.28
N LEU A 87 -4.48 -11.52 3.97
CA LEU A 87 -5.56 -12.24 3.30
C LEU A 87 -5.10 -13.70 3.07
N LYS A 88 -6.04 -14.64 3.27
CA LYS A 88 -5.77 -16.08 3.11
C LYS A 88 -5.63 -16.49 1.66
#